data_AF-A0A5J4KPN1-F1
#
_entry.id   AF-A0A5J4KPN1-F1
#
_cell.length_a   1.000
_cell.length_b   1.000
_cell.length_c   1.000
_cell.angle_alpha   90.00
_cell.angle_beta   90.00
_cell.angle_gamma   90.00
#
_symmetry.space_group_name_H-M   'P 1'
#
loop_
_entity.id
_entity.type
_entity.pdbx_description
1 polymer ?
#
loop_
_entity_poly.entity_id
_entity_poly.type
_entity_poly.pdbx_seq_one_letter_code
_entity_poly.pdbx_strand_id
1 'polypeptide(L)' 'MEKRVQFDFEVEFTNGGGLQGKAFRLDIAGDTISDQELAD' A
#
# COMPACT_ATOMS: atom_id res chain seq x y z
N MET A 1 -10.66 14.34 8.67
CA MET A 1 -9.23 14.52 8.98
C MET A 1 -8.48 13.67 7.99
N GLU A 2 -7.56 14.25 7.22
CA GLU A 2 -6.69 13.45 6.35
C GLU A 2 -5.75 12.62 7.23
N LYS A 3 -5.62 11.33 6.92
CA LYS A 3 -4.71 10.43 7.62
C LYS A 3 -3.66 9.93 6.63
N ARG A 4 -2.46 9.64 7.13
CA ARG A 4 -1.37 9.05 6.35
C ARG A 4 -0.89 7.79 7.02
N VAL A 5 -0.86 6.70 6.28
CA VAL A 5 -0.24 5.45 6.73
C VAL A 5 1.15 5.34 6.10
N GLN A 6 2.10 4.79 6.86
CA GLN A 6 3.43 4.46 6.37
C GLN A 6 3.71 2.98 6.65
N PHE A 7 4.12 2.25 5.62
CA PHE A 7 4.43 0.83 5.73
C PHE A 7 5.54 0.42 4.78
N ASP A 8 6.16 -0.70 5.10
CA ASP A 8 7.06 -1.42 4.20
C ASP A 8 6.27 -2.57 3.57
N PHE A 9 6.60 -2.96 2.34
CA PHE A 9 5.94 -4.07 1.66
C PHE A 9 6.94 -4.93 0.90
N GLU A 10 6.58 -6.19 0.72
CA GLU A 10 7.27 -7.17 -0.11
C GLU A 10 6.24 -7.98 -0.87
N VAL A 11 6.47 -8.15 -2.17
CA VAL A 11 5.63 -8.93 -3.08
C VAL A 11 6.51 -10.00 -3.70
N GLU A 12 6.19 -11.26 -3.44
CA GLU A 12 6.83 -12.39 -4.11
C GLU A 12 6.02 -12.79 -5.34
N PHE A 13 6.69 -12.95 -6.49
CA PHE A 13 6.03 -13.41 -7.70
C PHE A 13 6.17 -14.92 -7.83
N THR A 14 5.07 -15.58 -8.19
CA THR A 14 5.03 -17.05 -8.34
C THR A 14 5.91 -17.58 -9.48
N ASN A 15 6.30 -16.72 -10.43
CA ASN A 15 7.24 -17.03 -11.50
C ASN A 15 8.72 -16.81 -11.10
N GLY A 16 8.98 -16.47 -9.84
CA GLY A 16 10.31 -16.17 -9.31
C GLY A 16 10.64 -14.68 -9.36
N GLY A 17 11.37 -14.22 -8.33
CA GLY A 17 11.67 -12.81 -8.11
C GLY A 17 10.67 -12.13 -7.17
N GLY A 18 10.85 -10.84 -6.95
CA GLY A 18 9.96 -10.06 -6.08
C GLY A 18 10.22 -8.56 -6.15
N LEU A 19 9.32 -7.82 -5.53
CA LEU A 19 9.39 -6.37 -5.37
C LEU A 19 9.33 -6.02 -3.89
N GLN A 20 10.28 -5.20 -3.43
CA GLN A 20 10.25 -4.64 -2.08
C GLN A 20 10.15 -3.11 -2.14
N GLY A 21 9.42 -2.54 -1.19
CA GLY A 21 9.30 -1.10 -0.98
C GLY A 21 9.48 -0.77 0.50
N LYS A 22 10.18 0.34 0.79
CA LYS A 22 10.40 0.83 2.15
C LYS A 22 9.87 2.25 2.31
N ALA A 23 9.37 2.56 3.50
CA ALA A 23 8.81 3.84 3.87
C ALA A 23 7.74 4.34 2.88
N PHE A 24 6.94 3.42 2.31
CA PHE A 24 5.84 3.76 1.43
C PHE A 24 4.78 4.52 2.21
N ARG A 25 4.21 5.56 1.62
CA ARG A 25 3.23 6.45 2.27
C ARG A 25 1.96 6.49 1.44
N LEU A 26 0.83 6.23 2.09
CA LEU A 26 -0.48 6.32 1.49
C LEU A 26 -1.32 7.32 2.30
N ASP A 27 -1.87 8.31 1.61
CA ASP A 27 -2.85 9.23 2.16
C ASP A 27 -4.24 8.63 2.03
N ILE A 28 -5.01 8.67 3.11
CA ILE A 28 -6.38 8.17 3.17
C ILE A 28 -7.31 9.27 3.71
N ALA A 29 -8.51 9.37 3.13
CA ALA A 29 -9.48 10.40 3.49
C ALA A 29 -10.11 10.20 4.88
N GLY A 30 -10.04 8.99 5.43
CA GLY A 30 -10.64 8.60 6.70
C GLY A 30 -9.99 7.36 7.31
N ASP A 31 -10.75 6.60 8.10
CA ASP A 31 -10.23 5.46 8.87
C ASP A 31 -10.19 4.16 8.05
N THR A 32 -10.88 4.16 6.92
CA THR A 32 -11.03 3.03 6.02
C THR A 32 -10.82 3.50 4.58
N ILE A 33 -10.31 2.61 3.75
CA ILE A 33 -10.21 2.77 2.30
C ILE A 33 -10.72 1.48 1.67
N SER A 34 -11.52 1.57 0.62
CA SER A 34 -12.04 0.40 -0.09
C SER A 34 -11.00 -0.20 -1.04
N ASP A 35 -11.18 -1.47 -1.40
CA ASP A 35 -10.29 -2.14 -2.37
C ASP A 35 -10.29 -1.44 -3.73
N GLN A 36 -11.42 -0.83 -4.14
CA GLN A 36 -11.50 -0.06 -5.38
C GLN A 36 -10.63 1.20 -5.30
N GLU A 37 -10.70 1.94 -4.20
CA GLU A 37 -9.88 3.14 -3.97
C GLU A 37 -8.38 2.85 -3.85
N LEU A 38 -8.02 1.62 -3.43
CA LEU A 38 -6.62 1.16 -3.43
C LEU A 38 -6.13 0.75 -4.83
N ALA A 39 -7.04 0.35 -5.72
CA ALA A 39 -6.72 -0.16 -7.04
C ALA A 39 -6.68 0.94 -8.14
N ASP A 40 -7.41 2.04 -7.95
CA ASP A 40 -7.45 3.21 -8.84
C ASP A 40 -6.19 4.09 -8.75
#